data_AF-A0A2S5ZW47-F1
#
_entry.id   AF-A0A2S5ZW47-F1
#
_cell.length_a   1.000
_cell.length_b   1.000
_cell.length_c   1.000
_cell.angle_alpha   90.00
_cell.angle_beta   90.00
_cell.angle_gamma   90.00
#
_symmetry.space_group_name_H-M   'P 1'
#
loop_
_entity.id
_entity.type
_entity.pdbx_description
1 polymer ?
#
loop_
_entity_poly.entity_id
_entity_poly.type
_entity_poly.pdbx_seq_one_letter_code
_entity_poly.pdbx_strand_id
1 'polypeptide(L)'
;MTTAGLILACLAAVIHIYIFYLESVAWTSPKTRAIFGVSSAAEAETTRPLAFNQGFYNLFLAVCVITGTVFFAVGEKTIGATLVFTGAGSMTAAGLVLLLSSPDKASAALKQLVPPLLGVIVLAIGLV
;
A
#
# COMPACT_ATOMS: atom_id res chain seq x y z
N MET A 1 2.71 8.22 -20.84
CA MET A 1 2.89 7.12 -19.86
C MET A 1 2.61 7.57 -18.42
N THR A 2 2.86 8.83 -18.07
CA THR A 2 2.57 9.40 -16.74
C THR A 2 1.15 9.10 -16.23
N THR A 3 0.10 9.34 -17.02
CA THR A 3 -1.29 9.06 -16.63
C THR A 3 -1.50 7.60 -16.23
N ALA A 4 -0.97 6.66 -17.01
CA ALA A 4 -1.08 5.23 -16.69
C ALA A 4 -0.32 4.88 -15.40
N GLY A 5 0.87 5.45 -15.20
CA GLY A 5 1.64 5.29 -13.96
C GLY A 5 0.91 5.82 -12.73
N LEU A 6 0.27 6.98 -12.84
CA LEU A 6 -0.55 7.57 -11.78
C LEU A 6 -1.79 6.74 -11.46
N ILE A 7 -2.46 6.19 -12.48
CA ILE A 7 -3.61 5.28 -12.30
C ILE A 7 -3.19 4.02 -11.53
N LEU A 8 -2.08 3.40 -11.91
CA LEU A 8 -1.54 2.22 -11.22
C LEU A 8 -1.13 2.53 -9.77
N ALA A 9 -0.50 3.68 -9.53
CA ALA A 9 -0.17 4.13 -8.18
C ALA A 9 -1.44 4.38 -7.34
N CYS A 10 -2.47 5.01 -7.92
CA CYS A 10 -3.75 5.23 -7.24
C CYS A 10 -4.47 3.91 -6.92
N LEU A 11 -4.39 2.92 -7.82
CA LEU A 11 -4.90 1.57 -7.54
C LEU A 11 -4.18 0.96 -6.33
N ALA A 12 -2.87 1.13 -6.22
CA ALA A 12 -2.11 0.70 -5.04
C ALA A 12 -2.58 1.43 -3.77
N ALA A 13 -2.82 2.75 -3.84
CA ALA A 13 -3.33 3.52 -2.72
C ALA A 13 -4.70 3.01 -2.23
N VAL A 14 -5.61 2.67 -3.14
CA VAL A 14 -6.91 2.08 -2.81
C VAL A 14 -6.74 0.73 -2.10
N ILE A 15 -5.83 -0.12 -2.58
CA ILE A 15 -5.52 -1.40 -1.92
C ILE A 15 -5.01 -1.16 -0.48
N HIS A 16 -4.14 -0.18 -0.28
CA HIS A 16 -3.58 0.12 1.03
C HIS A 16 -4.59 0.78 1.98
N ILE A 17 -5.56 1.55 1.47
CA ILE A 17 -6.70 2.04 2.26
C ILE A 17 -7.60 0.87 2.69
N TYR A 18 -7.82 -0.10 1.82
CA TYR A 18 -8.56 -1.32 2.18
C TYR A 18 -7.81 -2.11 3.27
N ILE A 19 -6.49 -2.24 3.17
CA ILE A 19 -5.67 -2.89 4.20
C ILE A 19 -5.70 -2.12 5.51
N PHE A 20 -5.61 -0.78 5.48
CA PHE A 20 -5.81 0.07 6.64
C PHE A 20 -7.14 -0.24 7.34
N TYR A 21 -8.24 -0.33 6.59
CA TYR A 21 -9.54 -0.69 7.16
C TYR A 21 -9.50 -2.06 7.85
N LEU A 22 -8.90 -3.06 7.19
CA LEU A 22 -8.76 -4.39 7.78
C LEU A 22 -7.93 -4.36 9.07
N GLU A 23 -6.79 -3.70 9.07
CA GLU A 23 -5.83 -3.70 10.18
C GLU A 23 -6.23 -2.78 11.35
N SER A 24 -6.86 -1.64 11.08
CA SER A 24 -7.20 -0.63 12.10
C SER A 24 -8.64 -0.72 12.60
N VAL A 25 -9.57 -1.15 11.76
CA VAL A 25 -11.01 -1.16 12.10
C VAL A 25 -11.52 -2.59 12.29
N ALA A 26 -11.25 -3.47 11.31
CA ALA A 26 -11.85 -4.79 11.26
C ALA A 26 -10.94 -5.94 11.75
N TRP A 27 -9.82 -5.63 12.42
CA TRP A 27 -8.75 -6.60 12.72
C TRP A 27 -9.27 -7.86 13.42
N THR A 28 -10.10 -7.68 14.44
CA THR A 28 -10.58 -8.78 15.28
C THR A 28 -11.78 -9.49 14.68
N SER A 29 -12.26 -9.11 13.49
CA SER A 29 -13.36 -9.77 12.79
C SER A 29 -12.94 -11.14 12.25
N PRO A 30 -13.85 -12.16 12.20
CA PRO A 30 -13.52 -13.47 11.66
C PRO A 30 -12.99 -13.44 10.23
N LYS A 31 -13.54 -12.56 9.38
CA LYS A 31 -13.14 -12.41 7.99
C LYS A 31 -11.71 -11.87 7.86
N THR A 32 -11.36 -10.82 8.61
CA THR A 32 -10.01 -10.26 8.58
C THR A 32 -9.00 -11.26 9.12
N ARG A 33 -9.29 -11.93 10.24
CA ARG A 33 -8.40 -12.98 10.78
C ARG A 33 -8.10 -14.06 9.75
N ALA A 34 -9.10 -14.53 9.00
CA ALA A 34 -8.91 -15.51 7.95
C ALA A 34 -8.02 -15.00 6.79
N ILE A 35 -8.14 -13.72 6.43
CA ILE A 35 -7.29 -13.10 5.40
C ILE A 35 -5.82 -13.03 5.85
N PHE A 36 -5.59 -12.71 7.12
CA PHE A 36 -4.24 -12.52 7.68
C PHE A 36 -3.64 -13.77 8.32
N GLY A 37 -4.38 -14.89 8.35
CA GLY A 37 -3.93 -16.15 8.95
C GLY A 37 -3.86 -16.12 10.48
N VAL A 38 -4.63 -15.24 11.14
CA VAL A 38 -4.67 -15.14 12.61
C VAL A 38 -5.56 -16.26 13.15
N SER A 39 -4.98 -17.15 13.94
CA SER A 39 -5.58 -18.47 14.23
C SER A 39 -6.65 -18.42 15.30
N SER A 40 -6.59 -17.43 16.21
CA SER A 40 -7.54 -17.32 17.32
C SER A 40 -8.02 -15.89 17.55
N ALA A 41 -9.20 -15.77 18.19
CA ALA A 41 -9.69 -14.46 18.62
C ALA A 41 -8.76 -13.84 19.69
N ALA A 42 -8.19 -14.65 20.58
CA ALA A 42 -7.25 -14.19 21.60
C ALA A 42 -5.97 -13.58 20.97
N GLU A 43 -5.39 -14.25 19.97
CA GLU A 43 -4.25 -13.74 19.22
C GLU A 43 -4.59 -12.42 18.49
N ALA A 44 -5.79 -12.30 17.93
CA ALA A 44 -6.21 -11.06 17.29
C ALA A 44 -6.31 -9.90 18.29
N GLU A 45 -6.81 -10.14 19.51
CA GLU A 45 -6.86 -9.09 20.54
C GLU A 45 -5.47 -8.69 21.04
N THR A 46 -4.55 -9.65 21.22
CA THR A 46 -3.18 -9.34 21.68
C THR A 46 -2.36 -8.59 20.63
N THR A 47 -2.62 -8.83 19.35
CA THR A 47 -1.93 -8.17 18.22
C THR A 47 -2.64 -6.92 17.71
N ARG A 48 -3.85 -6.62 18.20
CA ARG A 48 -4.65 -5.46 17.76
C ARG A 48 -3.88 -4.13 17.77
N PRO A 49 -3.08 -3.77 18.82
CA PRO A 49 -2.35 -2.51 18.80
C PRO A 49 -1.28 -2.44 17.70
N LEU A 50 -0.62 -3.56 17.41
CA LEU A 50 0.39 -3.65 16.35
C LEU A 50 -0.27 -3.49 14.97
N ALA A 51 -1.35 -4.23 14.72
CA ALA A 51 -2.11 -4.13 13.47
C ALA A 51 -2.68 -2.72 13.29
N PHE A 52 -3.22 -2.12 14.34
CA PHE A 52 -3.72 -0.74 14.28
C PHE A 52 -2.65 0.23 13.78
N ASN A 53 -1.45 0.20 14.36
CA ASN A 53 -0.38 1.08 13.93
C ASN A 53 0.08 0.78 12.49
N GLN A 54 0.11 -0.49 12.10
CA GLN A 54 0.44 -0.91 10.73
C GLN A 54 -0.56 -0.36 9.70
N GLY A 55 -1.84 -0.39 10.04
CA GLY A 55 -2.87 0.19 9.19
C GLY A 55 -2.65 1.68 8.96
N PHE A 56 -2.25 2.45 9.99
CA PHE A 56 -1.98 3.88 9.81
C PHE A 56 -0.74 4.15 8.95
N TYR A 57 0.31 3.32 9.01
CA TYR A 57 1.39 3.41 8.05
C TYR A 57 0.90 3.21 6.62
N ASN A 58 0.06 2.18 6.38
CA ASN A 58 -0.57 1.93 5.08
C ASN A 58 -1.41 3.13 4.60
N LEU A 59 -2.20 3.74 5.50
CA LEU A 59 -2.99 4.93 5.20
C LEU A 59 -2.12 6.12 4.78
N PHE A 60 -1.04 6.41 5.52
CA PHE A 60 -0.19 7.56 5.21
C PHE A 60 0.58 7.38 3.90
N LEU A 61 1.00 6.15 3.56
CA LEU A 61 1.55 5.87 2.24
C LEU A 61 0.52 6.15 1.12
N ALA A 62 -0.74 5.76 1.33
CA ALA A 62 -1.82 6.06 0.38
C ALA A 62 -2.08 7.57 0.26
N VAL A 63 -2.01 8.32 1.37
CA VAL A 63 -2.11 9.79 1.38
C VAL A 63 -1.00 10.42 0.55
N CYS A 64 0.25 9.98 0.66
CA CYS A 64 1.35 10.45 -0.19
C CYS A 64 1.04 10.27 -1.68
N VAL A 65 0.57 9.09 -2.08
CA VAL A 65 0.22 8.82 -3.48
C VAL A 65 -0.94 9.70 -3.97
N ILE A 66 -2.01 9.83 -3.18
CA ILE A 66 -3.20 10.61 -3.57
C ILE A 66 -2.85 12.10 -3.69
N THR A 67 -2.20 12.65 -2.66
CA THR A 67 -1.78 14.07 -2.67
C THR A 67 -0.78 14.35 -3.78
N GLY A 68 0.20 13.45 -3.99
CA GLY A 68 1.13 13.55 -5.11
C GLY A 68 0.44 13.54 -6.47
N THR A 69 -0.56 12.68 -6.65
CA THR A 69 -1.36 12.65 -7.89
C THR A 69 -2.13 13.96 -8.10
N VAL A 70 -2.70 14.54 -7.05
CA VAL A 70 -3.38 15.85 -7.10
C VAL A 70 -2.41 16.96 -7.48
N PHE A 71 -1.25 17.05 -6.82
CA PHE A 71 -0.22 18.04 -7.17
C PHE A 71 0.24 17.90 -8.62
N PHE A 72 0.43 16.66 -9.08
CA PHE A 72 0.80 16.39 -10.47
C PHE A 72 -0.26 16.90 -11.45
N ALA A 73 -1.55 16.68 -11.14
CA ALA A 73 -2.67 17.08 -11.98
C ALA A 73 -2.84 18.61 -12.07
N VAL A 74 -2.49 19.36 -11.02
CA VAL A 74 -2.57 20.83 -11.00
C VAL A 74 -1.32 21.53 -11.54
N GLY A 75 -0.36 20.77 -12.08
CA GLY A 75 0.83 21.31 -12.75
C GLY A 75 2.12 21.26 -11.93
N GLU A 76 2.05 20.95 -10.64
CA GLU A 76 3.20 20.81 -9.73
C GLU A 76 3.88 19.44 -9.89
N LYS A 77 4.39 19.18 -11.10
CA LYS A 77 4.86 17.83 -11.50
C LYS A 77 5.96 17.27 -10.60
N THR A 78 6.93 18.09 -10.19
CA THR A 78 8.03 17.63 -9.32
C THR A 78 7.52 17.22 -7.95
N ILE A 79 6.74 18.08 -7.30
CA ILE A 79 6.12 17.79 -5.99
C ILE A 79 5.25 16.53 -6.10
N GLY A 80 4.42 16.47 -7.14
CA GLY A 80 3.52 15.36 -7.37
C GLY A 80 4.24 14.03 -7.57
N ALA A 81 5.24 14.00 -8.46
CA ALA A 81 6.02 12.80 -8.73
C ALA A 81 6.82 12.35 -7.51
N THR A 82 7.45 13.27 -6.77
CA THR A 82 8.19 12.95 -5.54
C THR A 82 7.28 12.27 -4.52
N LEU A 83 6.09 12.83 -4.25
CA LEU A 83 5.14 12.24 -3.29
C LEU A 83 4.62 10.86 -3.75
N VAL A 84 4.32 10.70 -5.04
CA VAL A 84 3.91 9.41 -5.59
C VAL A 84 5.03 8.37 -5.46
N PHE A 85 6.28 8.73 -5.78
CA PHE A 85 7.42 7.82 -5.63
C PHE A 85 7.71 7.50 -4.18
N THR A 86 7.57 8.46 -3.25
CA THR A 86 7.71 8.18 -1.82
C THR A 86 6.65 7.17 -1.36
N GLY A 87 5.37 7.40 -1.68
CA GLY A 87 4.30 6.49 -1.28
C GLY A 87 4.41 5.12 -1.95
N ALA A 88 4.32 5.08 -3.29
CA ALA A 88 4.32 3.83 -4.05
C ALA A 88 5.67 3.09 -4.02
N GLY A 89 6.79 3.82 -3.96
CA GLY A 89 8.11 3.22 -3.78
C GLY A 89 8.25 2.52 -2.43
N SER A 90 7.79 3.16 -1.34
CA SER A 90 7.75 2.51 -0.03
C SER A 90 6.82 1.30 0.02
N MET A 91 5.63 1.36 -0.60
CA MET A 91 4.75 0.19 -0.73
C MET A 91 5.44 -0.96 -1.46
N THR A 92 6.14 -0.65 -2.56
CA THR A 92 6.91 -1.63 -3.33
C THR A 92 8.00 -2.28 -2.49
N ALA A 93 8.80 -1.48 -1.78
CA ALA A 93 9.88 -1.95 -0.93
C ALA A 93 9.35 -2.82 0.22
N ALA A 94 8.29 -2.39 0.91
CA ALA A 94 7.66 -3.15 1.98
C ALA A 94 7.06 -4.47 1.48
N GLY A 95 6.39 -4.45 0.33
CA GLY A 95 5.88 -5.65 -0.32
C GLY A 95 6.99 -6.64 -0.68
N LEU A 96 8.14 -6.14 -1.13
CA LEU A 96 9.32 -6.97 -1.41
C LEU A 96 9.90 -7.58 -0.14
N VAL A 97 10.03 -6.79 0.94
CA VAL A 97 10.47 -7.30 2.24
C VAL A 97 9.55 -8.43 2.69
N LEU A 98 8.22 -8.25 2.63
CA LEU A 98 7.25 -9.29 3.01
C LEU A 98 7.38 -10.55 2.15
N LEU A 99 7.53 -10.39 0.83
CA LEU A 99 7.70 -11.52 -0.10
C LEU A 99 8.94 -12.35 0.24
N LEU A 100 10.03 -11.68 0.62
CA LEU A 100 11.30 -12.33 0.94
C LEU A 100 11.32 -12.90 2.37
N SER A 101 10.70 -12.22 3.34
CA SER A 101 10.73 -12.63 4.76
C SER A 101 9.67 -13.67 5.12
N SER A 102 8.58 -13.76 4.34
CA SER A 102 7.46 -14.66 4.63
C SER A 102 6.91 -15.29 3.33
N PRO A 103 7.62 -16.29 2.77
CA PRO A 103 7.23 -16.93 1.51
C PRO A 103 5.83 -17.59 1.55
N ASP A 104 5.39 -18.03 2.73
CA ASP A 104 4.04 -18.53 2.99
C ASP A 104 2.95 -17.47 2.72
N LYS A 105 3.32 -16.18 2.73
CA LYS A 105 2.44 -15.03 2.45
C LYS A 105 2.65 -14.44 1.06
N ALA A 106 3.34 -15.14 0.15
CA ALA A 106 3.71 -14.62 -1.17
C ALA A 106 2.51 -14.06 -1.96
N SER A 107 1.35 -14.74 -1.92
CA SER A 107 0.15 -14.24 -2.63
C SER A 107 -0.32 -12.89 -2.11
N ALA A 108 -0.29 -12.67 -0.79
CA ALA A 108 -0.66 -11.39 -0.19
C ALA A 108 0.39 -10.32 -0.47
N ALA A 109 1.68 -10.68 -0.42
CA ALA A 109 2.78 -9.79 -0.74
C ALA A 109 2.71 -9.29 -2.19
N LEU A 110 2.49 -10.20 -3.15
CA LEU A 110 2.39 -9.83 -4.57
C LEU A 110 1.23 -8.88 -4.87
N LYS A 111 0.08 -9.05 -4.21
CA LYS A 111 -1.08 -8.14 -4.36
C LYS A 111 -0.77 -6.71 -3.89
N GLN A 112 0.11 -6.56 -2.90
CA GLN A 112 0.52 -5.26 -2.35
C GLN A 112 1.73 -4.67 -3.08
N LEU A 113 2.59 -5.53 -3.65
CA LEU A 113 3.82 -5.15 -4.34
C LEU A 113 3.60 -4.75 -5.80
N VAL A 114 2.84 -5.55 -6.56
CA VAL A 114 2.81 -5.44 -8.03
C VAL A 114 2.19 -4.12 -8.52
N PRO A 115 1.01 -3.69 -8.05
CA PRO A 115 0.42 -2.42 -8.51
C PRO A 115 1.31 -1.20 -8.29
N PRO A 116 1.90 -0.96 -7.09
CA PRO A 116 2.77 0.19 -6.89
C PRO A 116 4.09 0.06 -7.67
N LEU A 117 4.66 -1.14 -7.82
CA LEU A 117 5.87 -1.34 -8.63
C LEU A 117 5.65 -0.93 -10.09
N LEU A 118 4.55 -1.39 -10.69
CA LEU A 118 4.19 -1.02 -12.06
C LEU A 118 3.91 0.48 -12.16
N GLY A 119 3.24 1.07 -11.16
CA GLY A 119 3.01 2.51 -11.09
C GLY A 119 4.32 3.31 -11.08
N VAL A 120 5.29 2.90 -10.26
CA VAL A 120 6.62 3.52 -10.18
C VAL A 120 7.35 3.42 -11.52
N ILE A 121 7.44 2.24 -12.12
CA ILE A 121 8.16 2.04 -13.38
C ILE A 121 7.52 2.86 -14.51
N VAL A 122 6.20 2.77 -14.68
CA VAL A 122 5.50 3.45 -15.78
C VAL A 122 5.51 4.96 -15.61
N LEU A 123 5.40 5.46 -14.37
CA LEU A 123 5.54 6.89 -14.09
C LEU A 123 6.96 7.36 -14.40
N ALA A 124 7.99 6.64 -13.95
CA ALA A 124 9.39 6.99 -14.20
C ALA A 124 9.69 7.06 -15.71
N ILE A 125 9.25 6.07 -16.50
CA ILE A 125 9.40 6.11 -17.96
C ILE A 125 8.66 7.30 -18.57
N GLY A 126 7.49 7.67 -18.04
CA GLY A 126 6.73 8.80 -18.56
C GLY A 126 7.29 10.18 -18.24
N LEU A 127 8.22 10.29 -17.30
CA LEU A 127 8.84 11.56 -16.89
C LEU A 127 10.13 11.88 -17.66
N VAL A 128 10.68 10.89 -18.37
CA VAL A 128 11.84 11.03 -19.27
C VAL A 128 11.34 11.23 -20.69
#